data_AF-A0A2T5D9B7-F1
#
_entry.id   AF-A0A2T5D9B7-F1
#
_cell.length_a   1.000
_cell.length_b   1.000
_cell.length_c   1.000
_cell.angle_alpha   90.00
_cell.angle_beta   90.00
_cell.angle_gamma   90.00
#
_symmetry.space_group_name_H-M   'P 1'
#
loop_
_entity.id
_entity.type
_entity.pdbx_description
1 polymer ?
#
loop_
_entity_poly.entity_id
_entity_poly.type
_entity_poly.pdbx_seq_one_letter_code
_entity_poly.pdbx_strand_id
1 'polypeptide(L)'
;MKRKTLIVMILVGLSIPANISYAVENEVLFEDTIASEVLDEIQEDQLKDIESSVEIDTELGLEEASEEVKESDEPTVSESVDEEEVQEDSIDGANIQNREVDVVASGKNTGGMNWVLYADGVLEIGGGSWALRNTNWDNYRAQISTVRIIDTINPDSTGGFALLFNNLSNLINIEGLEKLNTKDCISFSSMFYGCSSLYFIDLSSFNTEKALYMNKMFTGCSSLEKINVESFDTKNVTNMSDMFSGCYKLRELDLSNFNVEKVTDMSGMFGYCLNLEDINLSSFNTKNVTDMYFMFAHCRTLEKLDLSNFDTSNVIDMSNMFFYTWSITELDVSSFDVRKVLKFDAFMEQAKSIKELDLSNFITESCTTAIGTFKDMDSLEVLHIPQWSTVKTTNTKNFFNNSPLKKISIGENFKMTSYMSLRNLSSDEVWVDVDKEELSTESLIDYHNDDSKSNTYHVEKQYTLTFDTNGDTEISKQKSIAGKTWSIPEAPEKNGFIFDYWSIDQEGNTPYDFTKPVTSSLTLYGQYSPAYIVSIPASINLNETNQLQVYAENYQEGKSLIISTDEKIALVNTGDPTYIIEKEITKEKKYADATRVLEMNGVEKSKNTLFIQSLEDEEHAGTYEGTLNFTVEFY
;
A
#
# COMPACT_ATOMS: atom_id res chain seq x y z
N MET A 1 35.12 2.62 26.45
CA MET A 1 34.15 3.19 27.42
C MET A 1 34.06 4.73 27.44
N LYS A 2 34.62 5.48 26.48
CA LYS A 2 34.29 6.92 26.28
C LYS A 2 34.01 7.22 24.81
N ARG A 3 32.82 6.81 24.34
CA ARG A 3 32.18 7.14 23.03
C ARG A 3 30.77 6.50 22.94
N LYS A 4 29.95 6.65 24.00
CA LYS A 4 28.55 6.18 24.06
C LYS A 4 27.59 7.21 24.70
N THR A 5 27.96 8.49 24.71
CA THR A 5 27.23 9.55 25.45
C THR A 5 27.13 10.85 24.64
N LEU A 6 27.01 10.76 23.30
CA LEU A 6 26.91 11.94 22.44
C LEU A 6 26.13 11.70 21.13
N ILE A 7 25.07 10.87 21.17
CA ILE A 7 24.08 10.74 20.08
C ILE A 7 22.63 10.90 20.58
N VAL A 8 22.39 10.95 21.90
CA VAL A 8 21.03 11.09 22.50
C VAL A 8 20.61 12.56 22.70
N MET A 9 21.44 13.54 22.31
CA MET A 9 21.17 14.99 22.51
C MET A 9 21.02 15.82 21.24
N ILE A 10 21.00 15.21 20.05
CA ILE A 10 20.74 15.94 18.79
C ILE A 10 19.70 15.17 17.96
N LEU A 11 18.43 15.28 18.37
CA LEU A 11 17.27 14.96 17.53
C LEU A 11 15.92 15.55 18.01
N VAL A 12 15.85 16.06 19.26
CA VAL A 12 14.65 16.78 19.79
C VAL A 12 14.85 18.32 19.73
N GLY A 13 15.79 18.80 18.90
CA GLY A 13 16.26 20.19 18.90
C GLY A 13 16.16 20.93 17.56
N LEU A 14 15.45 20.39 16.57
CA LEU A 14 15.33 21.00 15.24
C LEU A 14 13.86 21.22 14.85
N SER A 15 13.39 22.45 15.01
CA SER A 15 12.25 22.97 14.27
C SER A 15 12.62 23.13 12.79
N ILE A 16 12.47 22.06 12.00
CA ILE A 16 12.66 22.09 10.54
C ILE A 16 11.31 22.43 9.87
N PRO A 17 11.21 23.49 9.05
CA PRO A 17 10.03 23.71 8.24
C PRO A 17 9.96 22.72 7.07
N ALA A 18 8.74 22.23 6.81
CA ALA A 18 8.24 21.46 5.65
C ALA A 18 9.21 20.85 4.60
N ASN A 19 8.87 19.61 4.21
CA ASN A 19 9.39 18.83 3.07
C ASN A 19 10.77 18.15 3.22
N ILE A 20 10.82 17.07 4.02
CA ILE A 20 11.55 15.86 3.62
C ILE A 20 10.64 14.65 3.85
N SER A 21 10.19 14.04 2.75
CA SER A 21 9.65 12.68 2.74
C SER A 21 10.82 11.71 2.80
N TYR A 22 10.81 10.76 3.75
CA TYR A 22 11.08 9.33 3.55
C TYR A 22 11.16 8.63 4.92
N ALA A 23 10.15 7.82 5.24
CA ALA A 23 10.31 6.76 6.24
C ALA A 23 11.27 5.69 5.67
N VAL A 24 12.19 5.19 6.51
CA VAL A 24 12.84 3.85 6.48
C VAL A 24 14.00 3.76 7.52
N GLU A 25 14.70 4.84 7.87
CA GLU A 25 15.95 4.73 8.67
C GLU A 25 15.80 4.61 10.20
N ASN A 26 14.60 4.71 10.78
CA ASN A 26 14.41 4.66 12.25
C ASN A 26 13.83 3.34 12.79
N GLU A 27 13.50 2.36 11.95
CA GLU A 27 12.79 1.15 12.39
C GLU A 27 13.68 0.25 13.29
N VAL A 28 14.96 0.10 12.92
CA VAL A 28 15.93 -0.79 13.61
C VAL A 28 16.24 -0.36 15.06
N LEU A 29 16.14 0.94 15.39
CA LEU A 29 16.43 1.42 16.75
C LEU A 29 15.24 1.34 17.71
N PHE A 30 14.02 1.12 17.21
CA PHE A 30 12.81 1.06 18.04
C PHE A 30 12.42 -0.38 18.44
N GLU A 31 12.66 -1.38 17.58
CA GLU A 31 12.37 -2.78 17.92
C GLU A 31 13.23 -3.29 19.09
N ASP A 32 14.52 -2.94 19.13
CA ASP A 32 15.47 -3.33 20.19
C ASP A 32 15.02 -2.91 21.60
N THR A 33 14.23 -1.84 21.73
CA THR A 33 13.71 -1.39 23.03
C THR A 33 12.52 -2.25 23.47
N ILE A 34 11.60 -2.54 22.53
CA ILE A 34 10.37 -3.31 22.77
C ILE A 34 10.69 -4.79 23.04
N ALA A 35 11.67 -5.36 22.34
CA ALA A 35 12.14 -6.73 22.54
C ALA A 35 12.62 -7.00 23.99
N SER A 36 13.00 -5.97 24.75
CA SER A 36 13.46 -6.12 26.13
C SER A 36 12.35 -6.09 27.19
N GLU A 37 11.15 -5.61 26.88
CA GLU A 37 10.05 -5.44 27.85
C GLU A 37 8.80 -6.28 27.55
N VAL A 38 8.71 -6.96 26.39
CA VAL A 38 7.53 -7.76 25.98
C VAL A 38 7.74 -9.28 26.15
N LEU A 39 8.92 -9.72 26.60
CA LEU A 39 9.31 -11.14 26.62
C LEU A 39 8.82 -11.98 27.82
N ASP A 40 8.06 -11.41 28.76
CA ASP A 40 7.60 -12.12 29.98
C ASP A 40 6.21 -12.80 29.85
N GLU A 41 5.44 -12.60 28.76
CA GLU A 41 4.12 -13.25 28.57
C GLU A 41 3.86 -13.75 27.12
N ILE A 42 4.62 -14.74 26.62
CA ILE A 42 4.15 -15.71 25.61
C ILE A 42 4.82 -17.07 25.89
N GLN A 43 4.08 -18.17 25.67
CA GLN A 43 4.50 -19.53 26.05
C GLN A 43 5.72 -20.03 25.27
N GLU A 44 6.68 -20.63 26.00
CA GLU A 44 7.76 -21.45 25.43
C GLU A 44 7.19 -22.71 24.74
N ASP A 45 6.96 -22.66 23.42
CA ASP A 45 7.29 -23.78 22.53
C ASP A 45 7.25 -23.33 21.05
N GLN A 46 8.06 -23.99 20.21
CA GLN A 46 8.17 -23.78 18.75
C GLN A 46 8.90 -22.51 18.26
N LEU A 47 10.22 -22.45 18.45
CA LEU A 47 11.13 -21.81 17.46
C LEU A 47 12.51 -22.49 17.48
N LYS A 48 12.70 -23.43 16.55
CA LYS A 48 14.00 -23.88 16.08
C LYS A 48 14.10 -23.58 14.59
N ASP A 49 15.34 -23.38 14.16
CA ASP A 49 15.77 -23.18 12.78
C ASP A 49 15.35 -21.83 12.18
N ILE A 50 16.29 -20.87 12.16
CA ILE A 50 16.99 -20.37 10.96
C ILE A 50 18.06 -19.34 11.42
N GLU A 51 19.33 -19.76 11.45
CA GLU A 51 20.50 -18.85 11.52
C GLU A 51 21.46 -19.18 10.36
N SER A 52 21.22 -18.52 9.23
CA SER A 52 22.17 -18.24 8.14
C SER A 52 21.38 -17.45 7.08
N SER A 53 21.84 -16.36 6.50
CA SER A 53 23.17 -15.72 6.47
C SER A 53 23.00 -14.29 5.92
N VAL A 54 24.01 -13.42 6.07
CA VAL A 54 24.47 -12.45 5.06
C VAL A 54 25.70 -11.72 5.61
N GLU A 55 26.79 -11.70 4.84
CA GLU A 55 27.94 -10.81 5.03
C GLU A 55 27.71 -9.52 4.22
N ILE A 56 28.18 -8.36 4.71
CA ILE A 56 28.31 -7.14 3.89
C ILE A 56 29.69 -6.53 4.10
N ASP A 57 30.40 -6.34 3.00
CA ASP A 57 31.72 -5.69 2.91
C ASP A 57 31.68 -4.21 3.34
N THR A 58 32.84 -3.71 3.79
CA THR A 58 33.07 -2.27 4.00
C THR A 58 34.37 -1.84 3.32
N GLU A 59 34.31 -0.89 2.39
CA GLU A 59 35.50 -0.24 1.84
C GLU A 59 35.23 1.24 1.48
N LEU A 60 36.32 2.02 1.49
CA LEU A 60 36.44 3.44 1.09
C LEU A 60 35.77 4.45 2.04
N GLY A 61 36.40 5.58 2.42
CA GLY A 61 37.74 6.08 2.13
C GLY A 61 37.75 7.60 2.34
N LEU A 62 38.53 8.11 3.30
CA LEU A 62 38.61 9.54 3.62
C LEU A 62 40.03 10.07 3.38
N GLU A 63 40.18 11.04 2.48
CA GLU A 63 41.40 11.83 2.31
C GLU A 63 41.34 13.12 3.14
N GLU A 64 42.48 13.49 3.73
CA GLU A 64 42.69 14.78 4.37
C GLU A 64 43.13 15.84 3.34
N ALA A 65 42.70 17.09 3.54
CA ALA A 65 43.36 18.25 2.93
C ALA A 65 43.35 19.44 3.90
N SER A 66 44.54 19.91 4.26
CA SER A 66 44.81 21.09 5.09
C SER A 66 45.12 22.31 4.23
N GLU A 67 44.73 23.53 4.64
CA GLU A 67 45.41 24.75 4.18
C GLU A 67 45.31 25.95 5.16
N GLU A 68 46.21 26.94 4.94
CA GLU A 68 46.69 27.94 5.92
C GLU A 68 46.89 29.30 5.17
N VAL A 69 46.87 30.52 5.73
CA VAL A 69 46.95 31.10 7.10
C VAL A 69 46.17 32.45 7.09
N LYS A 70 45.79 33.02 8.26
CA LYS A 70 46.23 34.38 8.69
C LYS A 70 45.60 34.93 9.98
N GLU A 71 46.44 35.58 10.77
CA GLU A 71 46.11 36.40 11.95
C GLU A 71 45.57 37.79 11.57
N SER A 72 44.76 38.40 12.45
CA SER A 72 45.07 39.74 13.01
C SER A 72 44.10 40.15 14.14
N ASP A 73 44.70 40.63 15.23
CA ASP A 73 44.22 41.61 16.22
C ASP A 73 43.12 41.26 17.26
N GLU A 74 43.55 41.27 18.52
CA GLU A 74 42.71 41.47 19.72
C GLU A 74 42.13 42.91 19.78
N PRO A 75 41.26 43.22 20.75
CA PRO A 75 41.84 43.76 21.98
C PRO A 75 41.35 43.11 23.29
N THR A 76 42.26 43.12 24.25
CA THR A 76 42.14 42.64 25.63
C THR A 76 41.22 43.52 26.50
N VAL A 77 40.41 42.87 27.36
CA VAL A 77 39.99 43.46 28.64
C VAL A 77 40.18 42.41 29.73
N SER A 78 41.07 42.71 30.66
CA SER A 78 41.31 41.93 31.87
C SER A 78 40.41 42.40 33.00
N GLU A 79 39.74 41.49 33.70
CA GLU A 79 39.35 41.71 35.09
C GLU A 79 39.48 40.39 35.87
N SER A 80 40.01 40.50 37.08
CA SER A 80 40.41 39.39 37.95
C SER A 80 39.20 38.81 38.69
N VAL A 81 39.10 37.48 38.72
CA VAL A 81 38.20 36.77 39.64
C VAL A 81 38.94 36.57 40.94
N ASP A 82 38.53 37.29 41.99
CA ASP A 82 38.85 36.91 43.36
C ASP A 82 37.94 35.74 43.80
N GLU A 83 38.51 34.77 44.51
CA GLU A 83 37.77 33.65 45.10
C GLU A 83 37.10 34.11 46.41
N GLU A 84 35.78 34.35 46.41
CA GLU A 84 35.00 34.44 47.64
C GLU A 84 34.21 33.14 47.89
N GLU A 85 34.44 32.53 49.06
CA GLU A 85 33.63 31.43 49.59
C GLU A 85 32.20 31.92 49.82
N VAL A 86 31.23 31.38 49.09
CA VAL A 86 29.81 31.68 49.32
C VAL A 86 29.34 30.95 50.58
N GLN A 87 29.03 31.73 51.62
CA GLN A 87 28.47 31.23 52.88
C GLN A 87 27.08 30.60 52.69
N GLU A 88 26.74 29.67 53.59
CA GLU A 88 25.38 29.17 53.77
C GLU A 88 24.46 30.31 54.26
N ASP A 89 23.73 30.95 53.36
CA ASP A 89 22.59 31.79 53.74
C ASP A 89 21.44 30.89 54.19
N SER A 90 21.27 30.78 55.52
CA SER A 90 20.17 30.04 56.13
C SER A 90 18.81 30.62 55.71
N ILE A 91 18.03 29.84 54.96
CA ILE A 91 16.68 30.23 54.52
C ILE A 91 15.73 30.22 55.73
N ASP A 92 15.51 31.38 56.32
CA ASP A 92 14.54 31.54 57.41
C ASP A 92 13.10 31.72 56.86
N GLY A 93 12.19 30.85 57.31
CA GLY A 93 10.75 31.09 57.28
C GLY A 93 9.96 30.87 55.98
N ALA A 94 9.78 29.62 55.52
CA ALA A 94 8.65 29.23 54.66
C ALA A 94 8.30 27.72 54.69
N ASN A 95 7.81 27.21 55.82
CA ASN A 95 7.06 25.93 55.96
C ASN A 95 7.66 24.61 55.41
N ILE A 96 8.94 24.58 55.00
CA ILE A 96 9.64 23.35 54.63
C ILE A 96 9.82 22.49 55.88
N GLN A 97 9.36 21.23 55.85
CA GLN A 97 9.45 20.39 57.04
C GLN A 97 10.89 19.90 57.24
N ASN A 98 11.34 19.85 58.50
CA ASN A 98 12.60 19.21 58.87
C ASN A 98 12.50 17.70 58.61
N ARG A 99 12.82 17.27 57.39
CA ARG A 99 13.02 15.85 57.04
C ARG A 99 14.38 15.42 57.58
N GLU A 100 14.45 14.24 58.19
CA GLU A 100 15.73 13.60 58.57
C GLU A 100 16.39 12.95 57.34
N VAL A 101 16.57 13.73 56.27
CA VAL A 101 17.17 13.33 54.99
C VAL A 101 18.09 14.45 54.53
N ASP A 102 19.28 14.10 54.04
CA ASP A 102 20.26 15.08 53.55
C ASP A 102 19.71 15.90 52.37
N VAL A 103 20.03 17.18 52.34
CA VAL A 103 19.71 18.08 51.23
C VAL A 103 20.77 17.94 50.14
N VAL A 104 20.35 17.62 48.92
CA VAL A 104 21.22 17.54 47.73
C VAL A 104 21.41 18.92 47.11
N ALA A 105 20.31 19.69 47.02
CA ALA A 105 20.32 21.03 46.44
C ALA A 105 19.09 21.81 46.92
N SER A 106 19.17 23.13 46.88
CA SER A 106 18.05 24.03 47.15
C SER A 106 18.17 25.30 46.32
N GLY A 107 17.09 26.03 46.16
CA GLY A 107 17.12 27.29 45.42
C GLY A 107 15.82 28.08 45.44
N LYS A 108 15.81 29.13 44.63
CA LYS A 108 14.69 30.06 44.52
C LYS A 108 14.62 30.60 43.08
N ASN A 109 13.46 30.45 42.45
CA ASN A 109 13.26 30.98 41.09
C ASN A 109 13.04 32.50 41.10
N THR A 110 12.96 33.14 39.93
CA THR A 110 12.69 34.59 39.83
C THR A 110 11.28 35.00 40.27
N GLY A 111 10.34 34.05 40.40
CA GLY A 111 8.99 34.27 40.93
C GLY A 111 8.92 34.18 42.46
N GLY A 112 10.06 34.00 43.15
CA GLY A 112 10.14 33.93 44.61
C GLY A 112 9.78 32.57 45.21
N MET A 113 9.48 31.57 44.38
CA MET A 113 9.19 30.19 44.77
C MET A 113 10.47 29.48 45.21
N ASN A 114 10.53 29.08 46.48
CA ASN A 114 11.65 28.32 47.05
C ASN A 114 11.49 26.81 46.77
N TRP A 115 12.59 26.08 46.73
CA TRP A 115 12.57 24.62 46.60
C TRP A 115 13.77 23.95 47.28
N VAL A 116 13.60 22.69 47.68
CA VAL A 116 14.63 21.84 48.28
C VAL A 116 14.51 20.42 47.72
N LEU A 117 15.62 19.89 47.21
CA LEU A 117 15.78 18.51 46.77
C LEU A 117 16.53 17.72 47.85
N TYR A 118 15.95 16.59 48.25
CA TYR A 118 16.51 15.68 49.24
C TYR A 118 17.17 14.46 48.60
N ALA A 119 18.08 13.80 49.32
CA ALA A 119 18.87 12.66 48.86
C ALA A 119 18.05 11.38 48.54
N ASP A 120 16.78 11.34 48.95
CA ASP A 120 15.82 10.29 48.60
C ASP A 120 14.99 10.60 47.33
N GLY A 121 15.30 11.70 46.64
CA GLY A 121 14.65 12.10 45.38
C GLY A 121 13.37 12.91 45.55
N VAL A 122 13.03 13.34 46.77
CA VAL A 122 11.89 14.23 47.01
C VAL A 122 12.27 15.68 46.73
N LEU A 123 11.50 16.35 45.87
CA LEU A 123 11.54 17.80 45.65
C LEU A 123 10.38 18.47 46.41
N GLU A 124 10.67 19.22 47.48
CA GLU A 124 9.68 20.08 48.13
C GLU A 124 9.66 21.48 47.50
N ILE A 125 8.47 22.00 47.21
CA ILE A 125 8.24 23.29 46.55
C ILE A 125 7.38 24.20 47.45
N GLY A 126 7.98 25.30 47.91
CA GLY A 126 7.37 26.31 48.78
C GLY A 126 6.76 27.49 48.01
N GLY A 127 6.05 28.36 48.74
CA GLY A 127 5.17 29.38 48.16
C GLY A 127 5.88 30.42 47.28
N GLY A 128 5.15 30.94 46.28
CA GLY A 128 5.66 31.95 45.35
C GLY A 128 4.89 31.98 44.02
N SER A 129 5.54 32.40 42.96
CA SER A 129 5.09 32.25 41.57
C SER A 129 5.98 31.30 40.80
N TRP A 130 5.39 30.52 39.90
CA TRP A 130 6.13 29.81 38.86
C TRP A 130 6.90 30.81 37.98
N ALA A 131 8.07 30.39 37.53
CA ALA A 131 8.91 31.10 36.58
C ALA A 131 10.02 30.13 36.15
N LEU A 132 10.19 29.96 34.84
CA LEU A 132 11.22 29.09 34.26
C LEU A 132 12.66 29.51 34.57
N ARG A 133 12.91 30.79 34.86
CA ARG A 133 14.25 31.30 35.14
C ARG A 133 14.65 30.99 36.59
N ASN A 134 15.86 30.46 36.74
CA ASN A 134 16.50 30.11 38.01
C ASN A 134 15.76 28.99 38.77
N THR A 135 14.99 28.15 38.07
CA THR A 135 14.36 26.95 38.64
C THR A 135 15.40 25.97 39.17
N ASN A 136 16.57 25.89 38.52
CA ASN A 136 17.81 25.22 38.96
C ASN A 136 17.75 23.71 39.28
N TRP A 137 16.57 23.12 39.49
CA TRP A 137 16.39 21.66 39.64
C TRP A 137 16.50 20.91 38.30
N ASP A 138 16.62 21.61 37.17
CA ASP A 138 16.86 21.09 35.82
C ASP A 138 18.05 20.12 35.72
N ASN A 139 19.11 20.37 36.48
CA ASN A 139 20.29 19.48 36.53
C ASN A 139 20.04 18.18 37.31
N TYR A 140 18.91 18.09 38.00
CA TYR A 140 18.54 17.02 38.93
C TYR A 140 17.25 16.29 38.53
N ARG A 141 16.70 16.55 37.32
CA ARG A 141 15.44 15.94 36.84
C ARG A 141 15.42 14.41 36.96
N ALA A 142 16.56 13.75 36.74
CA ALA A 142 16.71 12.30 36.86
C ALA A 142 16.84 11.78 38.32
N GLN A 143 16.95 12.66 39.32
CA GLN A 143 16.95 12.30 40.74
C GLN A 143 15.57 12.50 41.38
N ILE A 144 14.70 13.32 40.76
CA ILE A 144 13.38 13.66 41.32
C ILE A 144 12.41 12.51 41.07
N SER A 145 12.02 11.83 42.14
CA SER A 145 11.06 10.72 42.15
C SER A 145 9.69 11.10 42.70
N THR A 146 9.63 12.13 43.54
CA THR A 146 8.38 12.66 44.11
C THR A 146 8.48 14.18 44.22
N VAL A 147 7.40 14.88 43.85
CA VAL A 147 7.24 16.32 44.15
C VAL A 147 6.27 16.48 45.31
N ARG A 148 6.55 17.42 46.22
CA ARG A 148 5.64 17.80 47.31
C ARG A 148 5.45 19.32 47.33
N ILE A 149 4.25 19.76 46.98
CA ILE A 149 3.87 21.17 47.01
C ILE A 149 3.34 21.46 48.42
N ILE A 150 4.10 22.26 49.18
CA ILE A 150 3.86 22.48 50.62
C ILE A 150 3.16 23.81 50.92
N ASP A 151 3.15 24.75 49.97
CA ASP A 151 2.48 26.05 50.07
C ASP A 151 1.97 26.50 48.68
N THR A 152 1.21 27.60 48.61
CA THR A 152 0.50 28.04 47.41
C THR A 152 1.46 28.54 46.34
N ILE A 153 1.37 27.95 45.14
CA ILE A 153 2.11 28.39 43.96
C ILE A 153 1.16 29.15 43.03
N ASN A 154 1.55 30.34 42.60
CA ASN A 154 0.84 31.13 41.61
C ASN A 154 1.41 30.88 40.21
N PRO A 155 0.63 31.08 39.14
CA PRO A 155 1.16 31.01 37.78
C PRO A 155 2.27 32.05 37.54
N ASP A 156 2.98 31.86 36.44
CA ASP A 156 4.00 32.80 35.97
C ASP A 156 3.41 34.12 35.44
N SER A 157 4.27 35.07 35.08
CA SER A 157 3.88 36.38 34.54
C SER A 157 3.18 36.32 33.17
N THR A 158 3.21 35.18 32.49
CA THR A 158 2.44 34.94 31.25
C THR A 158 1.10 34.27 31.52
N GLY A 159 0.82 33.93 32.79
CA GLY A 159 -0.42 33.34 33.25
C GLY A 159 -0.46 31.83 33.16
N GLY A 160 0.66 31.10 33.28
CA GLY A 160 0.67 29.64 33.14
C GLY A 160 1.47 28.86 34.19
N PHE A 161 1.29 27.54 34.15
CA PHE A 161 2.19 26.54 34.74
C PHE A 161 2.94 25.75 33.66
N ALA A 162 3.15 26.38 32.50
CA ALA A 162 3.83 25.76 31.38
C ALA A 162 5.21 25.25 31.81
N LEU A 163 5.53 24.00 31.43
CA LEU A 163 6.80 23.32 31.70
C LEU A 163 7.15 23.06 33.19
N LEU A 164 6.22 23.24 34.16
CA LEU A 164 6.50 23.13 35.61
C LEU A 164 7.18 21.80 36.02
N PHE A 165 6.67 20.66 35.53
CA PHE A 165 7.19 19.31 35.82
C PHE A 165 7.82 18.63 34.60
N ASN A 166 8.11 19.38 33.55
CA ASN A 166 8.67 18.89 32.29
C ASN A 166 9.93 18.02 32.47
N ASN A 167 10.03 16.92 31.73
CA ASN A 167 11.15 15.97 31.70
C ASN A 167 11.62 15.47 33.08
N LEU A 168 10.74 15.44 34.09
CA LEU A 168 11.01 14.73 35.35
C LEU A 168 10.79 13.23 35.11
N SER A 169 11.72 12.61 34.37
CA SER A 169 11.56 11.25 33.82
C SER A 169 11.27 10.18 34.88
N ASN A 170 11.81 10.37 36.08
CA ASN A 170 11.72 9.43 37.20
C ASN A 170 10.61 9.79 38.19
N LEU A 171 9.79 10.80 37.90
CA LEU A 171 8.70 11.25 38.76
C LEU A 171 7.56 10.22 38.79
N ILE A 172 7.28 9.69 39.98
CA ILE A 172 6.24 8.68 40.21
C ILE A 172 4.99 9.31 40.84
N ASN A 173 5.16 10.34 41.68
CA ASN A 173 4.07 10.92 42.47
C ASN A 173 4.21 12.44 42.66
N ILE A 174 3.07 13.15 42.74
CA ILE A 174 3.01 14.58 43.07
C ILE A 174 2.00 14.79 44.20
N GLU A 175 2.49 15.20 45.37
CA GLU A 175 1.67 15.61 46.51
C GLU A 175 1.37 17.12 46.45
N GLY A 176 0.15 17.52 46.80
CA GLY A 176 -0.18 18.93 47.03
C GLY A 176 -0.65 19.70 45.79
N LEU A 177 -1.10 19.04 44.72
CA LEU A 177 -1.59 19.67 43.49
C LEU A 177 -2.71 20.70 43.73
N GLU A 178 -3.49 20.56 44.80
CA GLU A 178 -4.51 21.53 45.23
C GLU A 178 -3.96 22.91 45.64
N LYS A 179 -2.63 23.03 45.83
CA LYS A 179 -1.96 24.30 46.14
C LYS A 179 -1.49 25.06 44.88
N LEU A 180 -1.70 24.51 43.69
CA LEU A 180 -1.51 25.25 42.44
C LEU A 180 -2.71 26.16 42.19
N ASN A 181 -2.51 27.48 42.22
CA ASN A 181 -3.56 28.46 41.98
C ASN A 181 -3.93 28.54 40.48
N THR A 182 -4.78 27.61 40.03
CA THR A 182 -5.11 27.40 38.61
C THR A 182 -6.19 28.34 38.06
N LYS A 183 -6.96 29.04 38.91
CA LYS A 183 -8.15 29.84 38.53
C LYS A 183 -7.92 30.92 37.44
N ASP A 184 -6.68 31.40 37.33
CA ASP A 184 -6.26 32.45 36.41
C ASP A 184 -5.30 31.92 35.32
N CYS A 185 -5.15 30.60 35.21
CA CYS A 185 -4.23 29.96 34.25
C CYS A 185 -4.77 29.95 32.82
N ILE A 186 -3.93 30.43 31.92
CA ILE A 186 -4.09 30.53 30.47
C ILE A 186 -3.34 29.39 29.76
N SER A 187 -2.24 28.89 30.34
CA SER A 187 -1.42 27.82 29.76
C SER A 187 -1.06 26.73 30.78
N PHE A 188 -1.29 25.48 30.36
CA PHE A 188 -0.79 24.25 30.97
C PHE A 188 0.17 23.51 30.03
N SER A 189 0.72 24.23 29.03
CA SER A 189 1.49 23.66 27.93
C SER A 189 2.72 22.90 28.44
N SER A 190 2.87 21.64 28.04
CA SER A 190 3.99 20.77 28.46
C SER A 190 4.20 20.67 29.97
N MET A 191 3.15 20.85 30.79
CA MET A 191 3.27 20.85 32.25
C MET A 191 3.86 19.55 32.82
N PHE A 192 3.47 18.39 32.28
CA PHE A 192 3.97 17.06 32.64
C PHE A 192 4.67 16.33 31.48
N TYR A 193 5.06 17.05 30.42
CA TYR A 193 5.79 16.48 29.28
C TYR A 193 6.97 15.63 29.77
N GLY A 194 7.18 14.43 29.24
CA GLY A 194 8.32 13.57 29.56
C GLY A 194 8.38 13.06 31.00
N CYS A 195 7.28 13.09 31.76
CA CYS A 195 7.17 12.41 33.06
C CYS A 195 7.00 10.90 32.87
N SER A 196 8.01 10.25 32.29
CA SER A 196 7.92 8.87 31.79
C SER A 196 7.53 7.83 32.84
N SER A 197 7.89 8.01 34.11
CA SER A 197 7.54 7.11 35.24
C SER A 197 6.22 7.45 35.96
N LEU A 198 5.48 8.47 35.52
CA LEU A 198 4.26 8.91 36.20
C LEU A 198 3.11 7.94 35.92
N TYR A 199 2.73 7.14 36.92
CA TYR A 199 1.73 6.07 36.79
C TYR A 199 0.27 6.59 36.79
N PHE A 200 -0.02 7.55 37.68
CA PHE A 200 -1.35 8.11 37.88
C PHE A 200 -1.24 9.60 38.22
N ILE A 201 -2.21 10.39 37.75
CA ILE A 201 -2.36 11.78 38.20
C ILE A 201 -3.83 12.17 38.41
N ASP A 202 -4.10 12.81 39.55
CA ASP A 202 -5.41 13.39 39.88
C ASP A 202 -5.35 14.91 39.73
N LEU A 203 -6.11 15.45 38.76
CA LEU A 203 -6.19 16.89 38.49
C LEU A 203 -7.56 17.48 38.86
N SER A 204 -8.37 16.77 39.65
CA SER A 204 -9.69 17.23 40.11
C SER A 204 -9.70 18.59 40.83
N SER A 205 -8.54 19.04 41.36
CA SER A 205 -8.36 20.35 41.97
C SER A 205 -8.14 21.50 40.97
N PHE A 206 -7.94 21.20 39.68
CA PHE A 206 -7.63 22.20 38.67
C PHE A 206 -8.90 22.92 38.20
N ASN A 207 -8.85 24.26 38.20
CA ASN A 207 -9.80 25.09 37.46
C ASN A 207 -9.15 25.50 36.13
N THR A 208 -9.72 25.06 35.01
CA THR A 208 -9.21 25.34 33.66
C THR A 208 -10.07 26.32 32.86
N GLU A 209 -11.05 27.00 33.48
CA GLU A 209 -12.04 27.84 32.76
C GLU A 209 -11.39 28.91 31.85
N LYS A 210 -10.19 29.39 32.18
CA LYS A 210 -9.44 30.40 31.42
C LYS A 210 -8.34 29.84 30.52
N ALA A 211 -8.17 28.52 30.48
CA ALA A 211 -7.13 27.88 29.69
C ALA A 211 -7.37 28.13 28.20
N LEU A 212 -6.30 28.55 27.51
CA LEU A 212 -6.22 28.66 26.05
C LEU A 212 -5.32 27.58 25.46
N TYR A 213 -4.29 27.14 26.20
CA TYR A 213 -3.27 26.22 25.73
C TYR A 213 -3.11 25.02 26.67
N MET A 214 -3.39 23.81 26.17
CA MET A 214 -3.15 22.52 26.84
C MET A 214 -2.26 21.59 26.01
N ASN A 215 -1.66 22.13 24.95
CA ASN A 215 -0.79 21.38 24.06
C ASN A 215 0.37 20.72 24.84
N LYS A 216 0.67 19.48 24.48
CA LYS A 216 1.75 18.67 25.05
C LYS A 216 1.67 18.38 26.55
N MET A 217 0.52 18.61 27.20
CA MET A 217 0.41 18.59 28.67
C MET A 217 0.91 17.28 29.31
N PHE A 218 0.65 16.13 28.68
CA PHE A 218 1.06 14.79 29.14
C PHE A 218 1.94 14.03 28.13
N THR A 219 2.49 14.70 27.10
CA THR A 219 3.26 14.01 26.05
C THR A 219 4.41 13.20 26.65
N GLY A 220 4.54 11.92 26.29
CA GLY A 220 5.62 11.06 26.77
C GLY A 220 5.51 10.66 28.25
N CYS A 221 4.32 10.77 28.87
CA CYS A 221 4.04 10.10 30.14
C CYS A 221 3.83 8.59 29.89
N SER A 222 4.88 7.89 29.48
CA SER A 222 4.82 6.53 28.94
C SER A 222 4.23 5.49 29.90
N SER A 223 4.44 5.64 31.21
CA SER A 223 3.89 4.76 32.24
C SER A 223 2.48 5.16 32.76
N LEU A 224 1.86 6.20 32.21
CA LEU A 224 0.57 6.70 32.69
C LEU A 224 -0.57 5.75 32.30
N GLU A 225 -1.06 4.98 33.28
CA GLU A 225 -2.20 4.07 33.09
C GLU A 225 -3.55 4.74 33.34
N LYS A 226 -3.58 5.79 34.18
CA LYS A 226 -4.81 6.47 34.56
C LYS A 226 -4.59 7.96 34.81
N ILE A 227 -5.56 8.76 34.38
CA ILE A 227 -5.60 10.20 34.60
C ILE A 227 -7.02 10.63 35.00
N ASN A 228 -7.13 11.57 35.94
CA ASN A 228 -8.41 12.24 36.24
C ASN A 228 -8.41 13.68 35.69
N VAL A 229 -9.23 13.92 34.67
CA VAL A 229 -9.48 15.24 34.06
C VAL A 229 -10.97 15.64 34.14
N GLU A 230 -11.77 15.01 35.02
CA GLU A 230 -13.21 15.27 35.12
C GLU A 230 -13.57 16.74 35.37
N SER A 231 -12.71 17.51 36.05
CA SER A 231 -12.90 18.93 36.38
C SER A 231 -12.58 19.90 35.24
N PHE A 232 -12.08 19.42 34.09
CA PHE A 232 -11.58 20.28 33.02
C PHE A 232 -12.73 20.95 32.23
N ASP A 233 -12.90 22.25 32.43
CA ASP A 233 -13.62 23.12 31.50
C ASP A 233 -12.67 23.53 30.38
N THR A 234 -12.89 23.02 29.16
CA THR A 234 -12.05 23.28 27.98
C THR A 234 -12.66 24.26 26.97
N LYS A 235 -13.81 24.89 27.27
CA LYS A 235 -14.58 25.76 26.33
C LYS A 235 -13.82 26.96 25.74
N ASN A 236 -12.65 27.28 26.27
CA ASN A 236 -11.79 28.37 25.85
C ASN A 236 -10.46 27.92 25.21
N VAL A 237 -10.14 26.62 25.28
CA VAL A 237 -8.89 26.07 24.74
C VAL A 237 -8.90 26.15 23.22
N THR A 238 -7.81 26.66 22.66
CA THR A 238 -7.59 26.78 21.21
C THR A 238 -6.56 25.79 20.68
N ASN A 239 -5.68 25.27 21.53
CA ASN A 239 -4.66 24.30 21.14
C ASN A 239 -4.55 23.13 22.14
N MET A 240 -4.71 21.91 21.61
CA MET A 240 -4.58 20.62 22.31
C MET A 240 -3.59 19.66 21.61
N SER A 241 -2.72 20.15 20.72
CA SER A 241 -1.79 19.26 20.00
C SER A 241 -0.89 18.47 20.93
N ASP A 242 -0.64 17.22 20.56
CA ASP A 242 0.16 16.23 21.28
C ASP A 242 -0.27 15.99 22.75
N MET A 243 -1.46 16.43 23.20
CA MET A 243 -1.82 16.51 24.63
C MET A 243 -1.62 15.20 25.41
N PHE A 244 -1.97 14.05 24.82
CA PHE A 244 -1.77 12.71 25.37
C PHE A 244 -0.75 11.87 24.58
N SER A 245 -0.03 12.50 23.63
CA SER A 245 0.87 11.81 22.70
C SER A 245 1.94 10.98 23.42
N GLY A 246 2.04 9.69 23.14
CA GLY A 246 2.99 8.79 23.79
C GLY A 246 2.67 8.41 25.24
N CYS A 247 1.41 8.50 25.67
CA CYS A 247 0.94 7.83 26.90
C CYS A 247 0.78 6.32 26.65
N TYR A 248 1.90 5.61 26.47
CA TYR A 248 1.91 4.22 25.96
C TYR A 248 1.05 3.24 26.76
N LYS A 249 0.94 3.41 28.09
CA LYS A 249 0.20 2.52 28.99
C LYS A 249 -1.27 2.93 29.24
N LEU A 250 -1.74 4.04 28.68
CA LEU A 250 -3.11 4.50 28.86
C LEU A 250 -4.08 3.60 28.07
N ARG A 251 -5.03 2.95 28.76
CA ARG A 251 -5.97 1.99 28.15
C ARG A 251 -7.36 2.54 27.87
N GLU A 252 -7.85 3.44 28.73
CA GLU A 252 -9.17 4.06 28.61
C GLU A 252 -9.03 5.57 28.86
N LEU A 253 -9.77 6.39 28.12
CA LEU A 253 -9.79 7.84 28.33
C LEU A 253 -11.20 8.42 28.07
N ASP A 254 -11.90 8.81 29.14
CA ASP A 254 -13.18 9.52 29.02
C ASP A 254 -12.95 11.04 28.90
N LEU A 255 -13.31 11.60 27.74
CA LEU A 255 -13.26 13.03 27.45
C LEU A 255 -14.66 13.63 27.24
N SER A 256 -15.73 12.96 27.69
CA SER A 256 -17.13 13.43 27.54
C SER A 256 -17.37 14.86 28.02
N ASN A 257 -16.61 15.33 29.00
CA ASN A 257 -16.71 16.68 29.57
C ASN A 257 -16.03 17.77 28.70
N PHE A 258 -15.22 17.39 27.72
CA PHE A 258 -14.45 18.35 26.92
C PHE A 258 -15.34 19.08 25.92
N ASN A 259 -15.19 20.41 25.84
CA ASN A 259 -15.76 21.24 24.79
C ASN A 259 -14.64 21.77 23.88
N VAL A 260 -14.47 21.11 22.74
CA VAL A 260 -13.41 21.44 21.75
C VAL A 260 -13.85 22.48 20.70
N GLU A 261 -15.00 23.16 20.86
CA GLU A 261 -15.57 24.04 19.82
C GLU A 261 -14.60 25.16 19.37
N LYS A 262 -13.66 25.59 20.22
CA LYS A 262 -12.66 26.62 19.88
C LYS A 262 -11.28 26.06 19.51
N VAL A 263 -11.09 24.75 19.57
CA VAL A 263 -9.80 24.12 19.24
C VAL A 263 -9.58 24.22 17.74
N THR A 264 -8.41 24.77 17.35
CA THR A 264 -7.97 24.87 15.96
C THR A 264 -6.90 23.84 15.61
N ASP A 265 -6.16 23.37 16.63
CA ASP A 265 -5.05 22.43 16.50
C ASP A 265 -5.20 21.28 17.52
N MET A 266 -5.34 20.07 16.99
CA MET A 266 -5.36 18.79 17.73
C MET A 266 -4.44 17.76 17.05
N SER A 267 -3.44 18.24 16.30
CA SER A 267 -2.41 17.38 15.71
C SER A 267 -1.73 16.52 16.77
N GLY A 268 -1.53 15.23 16.48
CA GLY A 268 -0.89 14.26 17.38
C GLY A 268 -1.59 14.01 18.72
N MET A 269 -2.82 14.50 18.96
CA MET A 269 -3.44 14.52 20.30
C MET A 269 -3.41 13.17 21.03
N PHE A 270 -3.61 12.06 20.31
CA PHE A 270 -3.53 10.68 20.81
C PHE A 270 -2.43 9.86 20.12
N GLY A 271 -1.50 10.51 19.40
CA GLY A 271 -0.41 9.85 18.70
C GLY A 271 0.41 8.94 19.63
N TYR A 272 0.76 7.74 19.20
CA TYR A 272 1.44 6.73 20.02
C TYR A 272 0.71 6.32 21.32
N CYS A 273 -0.60 6.47 21.46
CA CYS A 273 -1.33 5.82 22.56
C CYS A 273 -1.49 4.30 22.29
N LEU A 274 -0.36 3.57 22.38
CA LEU A 274 -0.21 2.21 21.83
C LEU A 274 -1.24 1.20 22.35
N ASN A 275 -1.59 1.29 23.64
CA ASN A 275 -2.49 0.37 24.34
C ASN A 275 -3.88 0.98 24.62
N LEU A 276 -4.27 2.06 23.94
CA LEU A 276 -5.59 2.67 24.08
C LEU A 276 -6.65 1.76 23.44
N GLU A 277 -7.55 1.23 24.26
CA GLU A 277 -8.61 0.29 23.89
C GLU A 277 -9.96 0.99 23.70
N ASP A 278 -10.24 2.05 24.47
CA ASP A 278 -11.47 2.85 24.39
C ASP A 278 -11.20 4.36 24.58
N ILE A 279 -11.91 5.19 23.82
CA ILE A 279 -11.89 6.64 23.95
C ILE A 279 -13.25 7.27 23.63
N ASN A 280 -13.76 8.08 24.56
CA ASN A 280 -15.05 8.75 24.40
C ASN A 280 -14.88 10.15 23.79
N LEU A 281 -15.19 10.28 22.50
CA LEU A 281 -15.13 11.53 21.73
C LEU A 281 -16.52 12.12 21.42
N SER A 282 -17.58 11.66 22.08
CA SER A 282 -18.98 12.05 21.76
C SER A 282 -19.30 13.54 21.88
N SER A 283 -18.48 14.33 22.59
CA SER A 283 -18.60 15.78 22.72
C SER A 283 -17.80 16.58 21.67
N PHE A 284 -17.04 15.93 20.79
CA PHE A 284 -16.04 16.59 19.95
C PHE A 284 -16.64 17.28 18.72
N ASN A 285 -17.05 18.55 18.88
CA ASN A 285 -17.41 19.42 17.76
C ASN A 285 -16.15 20.03 17.10
N THR A 286 -15.59 19.33 16.11
CA THR A 286 -14.31 19.69 15.47
C THR A 286 -14.39 20.79 14.41
N LYS A 287 -15.53 21.47 14.22
CA LYS A 287 -15.77 22.38 13.07
C LYS A 287 -14.72 23.49 12.86
N ASN A 288 -14.00 23.89 13.90
CA ASN A 288 -12.98 24.96 13.83
C ASN A 288 -11.54 24.41 13.72
N VAL A 289 -11.37 23.09 13.73
CA VAL A 289 -10.08 22.42 13.60
C VAL A 289 -9.55 22.59 12.19
N THR A 290 -8.28 22.98 12.09
CA THR A 290 -7.55 23.12 10.83
C THR A 290 -6.46 22.07 10.63
N ASP A 291 -6.04 21.40 11.71
CA ASP A 291 -4.96 20.41 11.69
C ASP A 291 -5.34 19.16 12.51
N MET A 292 -5.33 18.00 11.83
CA MET A 292 -5.53 16.66 12.41
C MET A 292 -4.35 15.73 12.07
N TYR A 293 -3.19 16.27 11.69
CA TYR A 293 -1.97 15.52 11.44
C TYR A 293 -1.69 14.54 12.58
N PHE A 294 -1.44 13.27 12.27
CA PHE A 294 -0.99 12.25 13.24
C PHE A 294 -1.96 11.98 14.42
N MET A 295 -3.22 12.45 14.38
CA MET A 295 -4.11 12.53 15.57
C MET A 295 -4.33 11.19 16.29
N PHE A 296 -4.55 10.08 15.57
CA PHE A 296 -4.72 8.73 16.10
C PHE A 296 -3.60 7.78 15.67
N ALA A 297 -2.48 8.31 15.17
CA ALA A 297 -1.37 7.50 14.70
C ALA A 297 -0.83 6.57 15.80
N HIS A 298 -0.52 5.33 15.47
CA HIS A 298 -0.07 4.29 16.38
C HIS A 298 -1.03 3.98 17.55
N CYS A 299 -2.33 4.34 17.48
CA CYS A 299 -3.37 3.76 18.34
C CYS A 299 -3.63 2.31 17.92
N ARG A 300 -2.69 1.42 18.25
CA ARG A 300 -2.57 0.08 17.67
C ARG A 300 -3.65 -0.88 18.15
N THR A 301 -4.07 -0.77 19.41
CA THR A 301 -5.06 -1.65 20.07
C THR A 301 -6.51 -1.22 19.89
N LEU A 302 -6.76 0.00 19.44
CA LEU A 302 -8.10 0.56 19.32
C LEU A 302 -8.91 -0.22 18.26
N GLU A 303 -9.94 -0.97 18.67
CA GLU A 303 -10.77 -1.76 17.74
C GLU A 303 -11.85 -0.92 17.05
N LYS A 304 -12.32 0.14 17.72
CA LYS A 304 -13.46 0.97 17.32
C LYS A 304 -13.22 2.43 17.63
N LEU A 305 -13.72 3.30 16.77
CA LEU A 305 -13.58 4.75 16.92
C LEU A 305 -14.81 5.45 16.33
N ASP A 306 -15.62 6.07 17.19
CA ASP A 306 -16.79 6.85 16.76
C ASP A 306 -16.39 8.29 16.41
N LEU A 307 -16.48 8.61 15.12
CA LEU A 307 -16.19 9.94 14.55
C LEU A 307 -17.44 10.61 13.97
N SER A 308 -18.64 10.15 14.34
CA SER A 308 -19.91 10.65 13.80
C SER A 308 -20.15 12.16 14.04
N ASN A 309 -19.52 12.73 15.08
CA ASN A 309 -19.60 14.15 15.44
C ASN A 309 -18.51 15.03 14.80
N PHE A 310 -17.54 14.44 14.08
CA PHE A 310 -16.43 15.19 13.48
C PHE A 310 -16.91 15.98 12.24
N ASP A 311 -16.81 17.30 12.33
CA ASP A 311 -16.87 18.22 11.18
C ASP A 311 -15.42 18.56 10.78
N THR A 312 -15.00 18.06 9.62
CA THR A 312 -13.64 18.28 9.08
C THR A 312 -13.57 19.40 8.04
N SER A 313 -14.64 20.16 7.82
CA SER A 313 -14.79 21.10 6.70
C SER A 313 -13.79 22.27 6.69
N ASN A 314 -13.02 22.45 7.76
CA ASN A 314 -11.92 23.43 7.88
C ASN A 314 -10.52 22.81 7.97
N VAL A 315 -10.40 21.47 7.97
CA VAL A 315 -9.11 20.77 8.06
C VAL A 315 -8.31 20.92 6.76
N ILE A 316 -7.01 21.18 6.92
CA ILE A 316 -6.05 21.42 5.85
C ILE A 316 -5.05 20.26 5.72
N ASP A 317 -4.69 19.63 6.84
CA ASP A 317 -3.77 18.49 6.90
C ASP A 317 -4.41 17.32 7.67
N MET A 318 -4.48 16.16 7.01
CA MET A 318 -4.91 14.87 7.60
C MET A 318 -3.80 13.81 7.48
N SER A 319 -2.57 14.22 7.16
CA SER A 319 -1.49 13.26 6.94
C SER A 319 -1.26 12.44 8.21
N ASN A 320 -1.05 11.14 8.06
CA ASN A 320 -0.82 10.17 9.15
C ASN A 320 -1.97 10.04 10.17
N MET A 321 -3.18 10.56 9.91
CA MET A 321 -4.26 10.60 10.93
C MET A 321 -4.58 9.22 11.54
N PHE A 322 -4.59 8.16 10.73
CA PHE A 322 -4.80 6.75 11.13
C PHE A 322 -3.58 5.86 10.81
N PHE A 323 -2.39 6.43 10.82
CA PHE A 323 -1.14 5.70 10.57
C PHE A 323 -0.94 4.59 11.61
N TYR A 324 -0.63 3.35 11.21
CA TYR A 324 -0.41 2.23 12.14
C TYR A 324 -1.58 1.92 13.12
N THR A 325 -2.84 2.21 12.75
CA THR A 325 -4.02 1.79 13.54
C THR A 325 -4.37 0.33 13.27
N TRP A 326 -3.57 -0.58 13.84
CA TRP A 326 -3.60 -2.00 13.51
C TRP A 326 -4.94 -2.70 13.76
N SER A 327 -5.61 -2.44 14.89
CA SER A 327 -6.81 -3.19 15.30
C SER A 327 -8.15 -2.65 14.78
N ILE A 328 -8.21 -1.47 14.16
CA ILE A 328 -9.47 -0.93 13.64
C ILE A 328 -9.95 -1.81 12.48
N THR A 329 -11.11 -2.45 12.62
CA THR A 329 -11.71 -3.30 11.57
C THR A 329 -12.71 -2.57 10.67
N GLU A 330 -13.39 -1.58 11.23
CA GLU A 330 -14.43 -0.78 10.58
C GLU A 330 -14.26 0.69 11.01
N LEU A 331 -14.37 1.63 10.07
CA LEU A 331 -14.24 3.06 10.35
C LEU A 331 -15.26 3.85 9.51
N ASP A 332 -16.22 4.48 10.18
CA ASP A 332 -17.19 5.38 9.53
C ASP A 332 -16.60 6.80 9.45
N VAL A 333 -16.29 7.23 8.23
CA VAL A 333 -15.84 8.59 7.89
C VAL A 333 -16.84 9.31 6.98
N SER A 334 -18.11 8.88 6.94
CA SER A 334 -19.16 9.49 6.12
C SER A 334 -19.51 10.93 6.52
N SER A 335 -19.19 11.33 7.76
CA SER A 335 -19.30 12.69 8.28
C SER A 335 -18.23 13.65 7.71
N PHE A 336 -17.13 13.14 7.16
CA PHE A 336 -15.99 13.98 6.78
C PHE A 336 -16.28 14.81 5.54
N ASP A 337 -16.05 16.12 5.63
CA ASP A 337 -15.93 17.04 4.50
C ASP A 337 -14.45 17.38 4.31
N VAL A 338 -13.84 16.83 3.26
CA VAL A 338 -12.40 16.97 3.01
C VAL A 338 -12.05 17.96 1.92
N ARG A 339 -13.01 18.78 1.45
CA ARG A 339 -12.82 19.67 0.27
C ARG A 339 -11.71 20.70 0.42
N LYS A 340 -11.25 20.98 1.65
CA LYS A 340 -10.11 21.89 1.94
C LYS A 340 -8.80 21.17 2.27
N VAL A 341 -8.82 19.85 2.44
CA VAL A 341 -7.63 19.07 2.81
C VAL A 341 -6.64 19.08 1.64
N LEU A 342 -5.41 19.47 1.94
CA LEU A 342 -4.32 19.55 0.97
C LEU A 342 -3.43 18.30 1.01
N LYS A 343 -3.35 17.61 2.15
CA LYS A 343 -2.44 16.48 2.35
C LYS A 343 -3.12 15.27 2.98
N PHE A 344 -2.85 14.11 2.37
CA PHE A 344 -3.28 12.77 2.79
C PHE A 344 -2.08 11.80 2.88
N ASP A 345 -0.88 12.33 3.13
CA ASP A 345 0.34 11.51 3.18
C ASP A 345 0.23 10.51 4.35
N ALA A 346 0.37 9.22 4.06
CA ALA A 346 0.26 8.10 4.99
C ALA A 346 -1.05 8.08 5.81
N PHE A 347 -2.14 8.67 5.29
CA PHE A 347 -3.43 8.84 5.98
C PHE A 347 -3.92 7.58 6.72
N MET A 348 -3.84 6.41 6.06
CA MET A 348 -4.19 5.10 6.63
C MET A 348 -3.08 4.06 6.37
N GLU A 349 -1.83 4.50 6.19
CA GLU A 349 -0.72 3.55 5.97
C GLU A 349 -0.57 2.64 7.20
N GLN A 350 -0.47 1.33 6.96
CA GLN A 350 -0.46 0.28 7.98
C GLN A 350 -1.76 0.20 8.83
N ALA A 351 -2.92 0.67 8.36
CA ALA A 351 -4.23 0.36 8.95
C ALA A 351 -4.67 -1.08 8.59
N LYS A 352 -3.98 -2.07 9.17
CA LYS A 352 -3.92 -3.47 8.70
C LYS A 352 -5.25 -4.23 8.70
N SER A 353 -6.17 -3.95 9.60
CA SER A 353 -7.39 -4.76 9.80
C SER A 353 -8.65 -4.28 9.05
N ILE A 354 -8.61 -3.10 8.41
CA ILE A 354 -9.74 -2.60 7.62
C ILE A 354 -9.84 -3.41 6.32
N LYS A 355 -10.96 -4.10 6.15
CA LYS A 355 -11.20 -4.96 4.98
C LYS A 355 -11.86 -4.23 3.81
N GLU A 356 -12.84 -3.40 4.11
CA GLU A 356 -13.62 -2.64 3.13
C GLU A 356 -13.68 -1.18 3.60
N LEU A 357 -13.42 -0.23 2.69
CA LEU A 357 -13.38 1.19 3.00
C LEU A 357 -14.17 1.99 1.97
N ASP A 358 -15.23 2.66 2.43
CA ASP A 358 -16.05 3.57 1.63
C ASP A 358 -15.66 5.02 1.91
N LEU A 359 -15.17 5.69 0.87
CA LEU A 359 -14.78 7.10 0.86
C LEU A 359 -15.53 7.85 -0.26
N SER A 360 -16.77 7.46 -0.56
CA SER A 360 -17.62 8.09 -1.58
C SER A 360 -17.85 9.59 -1.38
N ASN A 361 -17.77 10.07 -0.13
CA ASN A 361 -17.84 11.48 0.25
C ASN A 361 -16.52 12.26 0.07
N PHE A 362 -15.39 11.59 -0.21
CA PHE A 362 -14.07 12.24 -0.27
C PHE A 362 -13.85 12.97 -1.59
N ILE A 363 -14.33 14.22 -1.67
CA ILE A 363 -14.05 15.16 -2.77
C ILE A 363 -12.67 15.80 -2.54
N THR A 364 -11.62 15.23 -3.14
CA THR A 364 -10.22 15.62 -2.89
C THR A 364 -9.63 16.60 -3.93
N GLU A 365 -10.46 17.42 -4.60
CA GLU A 365 -9.99 18.37 -5.62
C GLU A 365 -8.90 19.36 -5.15
N SER A 366 -8.77 19.60 -3.84
CA SER A 366 -7.74 20.47 -3.24
C SER A 366 -6.44 19.73 -2.90
N CYS A 367 -6.43 18.39 -2.95
CA CYS A 367 -5.31 17.55 -2.56
C CYS A 367 -4.07 17.79 -3.44
N THR A 368 -2.97 18.20 -2.79
CA THR A 368 -1.66 18.39 -3.43
C THR A 368 -0.71 17.21 -3.19
N THR A 369 -0.86 16.44 -2.11
CA THR A 369 -0.04 15.25 -1.84
C THR A 369 -0.82 14.15 -1.13
N ALA A 370 -0.57 12.90 -1.54
CA ALA A 370 -1.24 11.69 -1.08
C ALA A 370 -0.29 10.48 -1.16
N ILE A 371 0.92 10.63 -0.64
CA ILE A 371 1.94 9.58 -0.59
C ILE A 371 1.45 8.47 0.32
N GLY A 372 1.43 7.21 -0.12
CA GLY A 372 1.15 6.06 0.74
C GLY A 372 -0.24 6.03 1.40
N THR A 373 -1.22 6.79 0.91
CA THR A 373 -2.54 6.96 1.56
C THR A 373 -3.18 5.65 2.03
N PHE A 374 -3.09 4.58 1.23
CA PHE A 374 -3.54 3.22 1.55
C PHE A 374 -2.42 2.20 1.38
N LYS A 375 -1.19 2.52 1.84
CA LYS A 375 -0.02 1.63 1.80
C LYS A 375 -0.03 0.61 2.94
N ASP A 376 0.40 -0.62 2.66
CA ASP A 376 0.54 -1.73 3.62
C ASP A 376 -0.73 -1.98 4.47
N MET A 377 -1.92 -1.81 3.86
CA MET A 377 -3.18 -2.17 4.51
C MET A 377 -3.47 -3.65 4.23
N ASP A 378 -2.82 -4.52 5.00
CA ASP A 378 -2.75 -5.98 4.79
C ASP A 378 -4.10 -6.71 4.56
N SER A 379 -5.23 -6.16 5.03
CA SER A 379 -6.57 -6.74 4.83
C SER A 379 -7.44 -6.04 3.78
N LEU A 380 -7.01 -4.92 3.20
CA LEU A 380 -7.87 -4.07 2.37
C LEU A 380 -8.20 -4.73 1.02
N GLU A 381 -9.38 -5.34 0.93
CA GLU A 381 -9.90 -6.00 -0.25
C GLU A 381 -10.78 -5.08 -1.11
N VAL A 382 -11.49 -4.12 -0.50
CA VAL A 382 -12.44 -3.25 -1.22
C VAL A 382 -12.19 -1.79 -0.86
N LEU A 383 -11.99 -0.95 -1.89
CA LEU A 383 -11.81 0.49 -1.73
C LEU A 383 -12.73 1.27 -2.68
N HIS A 384 -13.56 2.17 -2.14
CA HIS A 384 -14.50 2.96 -2.92
C HIS A 384 -14.16 4.45 -2.83
N ILE A 385 -13.47 4.97 -3.85
CA ILE A 385 -12.98 6.36 -3.95
C ILE A 385 -13.49 7.08 -5.24
N PRO A 386 -14.80 7.04 -5.57
CA PRO A 386 -15.34 7.55 -6.83
C PRO A 386 -15.23 9.08 -7.01
N GLN A 387 -15.00 9.85 -5.94
CA GLN A 387 -14.86 11.31 -5.99
C GLN A 387 -13.43 11.79 -5.69
N TRP A 388 -12.48 10.87 -5.55
CA TRP A 388 -11.09 11.23 -5.34
C TRP A 388 -10.49 11.80 -6.64
N SER A 389 -9.90 12.99 -6.53
CA SER A 389 -9.28 13.72 -7.64
C SER A 389 -7.77 13.75 -7.46
N THR A 390 -7.03 13.46 -8.53
CA THR A 390 -5.57 13.60 -8.57
C THR A 390 -5.13 14.81 -9.40
N VAL A 391 -6.08 15.64 -9.87
CA VAL A 391 -5.85 16.73 -10.84
C VAL A 391 -4.88 17.80 -10.32
N LYS A 392 -4.86 18.06 -9.02
CA LYS A 392 -3.90 18.98 -8.36
C LYS A 392 -2.78 18.26 -7.60
N THR A 393 -2.81 16.93 -7.55
CA THR A 393 -1.91 16.15 -6.69
C THR A 393 -0.57 15.95 -7.40
N THR A 394 0.49 16.46 -6.79
CA THR A 394 1.86 16.42 -7.35
C THR A 394 2.63 15.18 -6.93
N ASN A 395 2.20 14.51 -5.86
CA ASN A 395 2.81 13.26 -5.39
C ASN A 395 1.76 12.27 -4.87
N THR A 396 1.77 11.08 -5.45
CA THR A 396 0.90 9.93 -5.15
C THR A 396 1.71 8.64 -5.01
N LYS A 397 2.99 8.76 -4.68
CA LYS A 397 3.88 7.59 -4.58
C LYS A 397 3.35 6.59 -3.55
N ASN A 398 3.36 5.31 -3.92
CA ASN A 398 2.95 4.17 -3.13
C ASN A 398 1.46 4.16 -2.70
N PHE A 399 0.56 4.91 -3.37
CA PHE A 399 -0.83 5.14 -2.94
C PHE A 399 -1.62 3.89 -2.52
N PHE A 400 -1.44 2.75 -3.20
CA PHE A 400 -2.06 1.44 -2.90
C PHE A 400 -1.05 0.34 -2.51
N ASN A 401 0.22 0.68 -2.32
CA ASN A 401 1.31 -0.30 -2.34
C ASN A 401 1.14 -1.37 -1.25
N ASN A 402 1.34 -2.64 -1.60
CA ASN A 402 1.15 -3.83 -0.75
C ASN A 402 -0.29 -4.08 -0.22
N SER A 403 -1.30 -3.30 -0.62
CA SER A 403 -2.69 -3.55 -0.21
C SER A 403 -3.37 -4.55 -1.16
N PRO A 404 -4.05 -5.61 -0.67
CA PRO A 404 -4.46 -6.77 -1.47
C PRO A 404 -5.76 -6.57 -2.27
N LEU A 405 -6.02 -5.34 -2.71
CA LEU A 405 -7.25 -4.88 -3.37
C LEU A 405 -7.81 -5.87 -4.39
N LYS A 406 -9.01 -6.40 -4.10
CA LYS A 406 -9.81 -7.24 -4.99
C LYS A 406 -10.91 -6.45 -5.70
N LYS A 407 -11.23 -5.24 -5.22
CA LYS A 407 -12.21 -4.34 -5.84
C LYS A 407 -11.84 -2.88 -5.56
N ILE A 408 -11.87 -2.06 -6.60
CA ILE A 408 -11.65 -0.62 -6.51
C ILE A 408 -12.67 0.14 -7.38
N SER A 409 -13.29 1.18 -6.82
CA SER A 409 -14.08 2.15 -7.59
C SER A 409 -13.37 3.50 -7.61
N ILE A 410 -13.22 4.08 -8.79
CA ILE A 410 -12.51 5.35 -9.02
C ILE A 410 -13.31 6.27 -9.94
N GLY A 411 -13.05 7.57 -9.83
CA GLY A 411 -13.72 8.62 -10.61
C GLY A 411 -12.92 9.07 -11.84
N GLU A 412 -13.59 9.77 -12.75
CA GLU A 412 -12.99 10.38 -13.96
C GLU A 412 -11.77 11.29 -13.68
N ASN A 413 -11.71 11.89 -12.49
CA ASN A 413 -10.65 12.79 -12.05
C ASN A 413 -9.50 12.08 -11.32
N PHE A 414 -9.56 10.74 -11.18
CA PHE A 414 -8.48 9.93 -10.65
C PHE A 414 -7.58 9.46 -11.80
N LYS A 415 -6.31 9.85 -11.82
CA LYS A 415 -5.33 9.34 -12.78
C LYS A 415 -4.39 8.37 -12.11
N MET A 416 -4.46 7.11 -12.54
CA MET A 416 -3.54 6.06 -12.12
C MET A 416 -2.14 6.35 -12.66
N THR A 417 -1.11 6.05 -11.87
CA THR A 417 0.29 6.18 -12.30
C THR A 417 1.07 4.93 -11.91
N SER A 418 2.20 4.67 -12.55
CA SER A 418 3.10 3.55 -12.21
C SER A 418 3.63 3.60 -10.77
N TYR A 419 3.55 4.76 -10.09
CA TYR A 419 3.90 4.90 -8.68
C TYR A 419 2.78 4.50 -7.72
N MET A 420 1.56 4.29 -8.21
CA MET A 420 0.41 3.78 -7.43
C MET A 420 0.31 2.25 -7.57
N SER A 421 1.36 1.53 -7.19
CA SER A 421 1.47 0.09 -7.42
C SER A 421 0.29 -0.68 -6.81
N LEU A 422 -0.57 -1.22 -7.67
CA LEU A 422 -1.60 -2.20 -7.31
C LEU A 422 -0.96 -3.57 -7.04
N ARG A 423 -1.70 -4.46 -6.38
CA ARG A 423 -1.24 -5.85 -6.17
C ARG A 423 -0.91 -6.55 -7.49
N ASN A 424 0.05 -7.48 -7.40
CA ASN A 424 0.22 -8.50 -8.43
C ASN A 424 -0.95 -9.48 -8.38
N LEU A 425 -1.40 -9.91 -9.56
CA LEU A 425 -2.41 -10.95 -9.72
C LEU A 425 -1.75 -12.32 -9.88
N SER A 426 -2.42 -13.38 -9.42
CA SER A 426 -2.00 -14.75 -9.74
C SER A 426 -2.18 -15.03 -11.24
N SER A 427 -1.55 -16.11 -11.74
CA SER A 427 -1.66 -16.48 -13.17
C SER A 427 -3.08 -16.88 -13.62
N ASP A 428 -4.01 -17.02 -12.70
CA ASP A 428 -5.43 -17.31 -12.89
C ASP A 428 -6.36 -16.20 -12.36
N GLU A 429 -5.84 -15.00 -12.11
CA GLU A 429 -6.60 -13.78 -11.77
C GLU A 429 -6.51 -12.75 -12.92
N VAL A 430 -7.55 -11.94 -13.09
CA VAL A 430 -7.58 -10.79 -14.02
C VAL A 430 -8.44 -9.67 -13.43
N TRP A 431 -8.14 -8.41 -13.72
CA TRP A 431 -9.05 -7.30 -13.43
C TRP A 431 -10.20 -7.32 -14.44
N VAL A 432 -11.41 -7.03 -13.96
CA VAL A 432 -12.63 -6.98 -14.75
C VAL A 432 -13.36 -5.69 -14.43
N ASP A 433 -13.82 -4.99 -15.45
CA ASP A 433 -14.61 -3.76 -15.30
C ASP A 433 -16.14 -4.04 -15.32
N VAL A 434 -16.97 -2.99 -15.24
CA VAL A 434 -18.44 -3.14 -15.27
C VAL A 434 -18.99 -3.73 -16.58
N ASP A 435 -18.33 -3.51 -17.71
CA ASP A 435 -18.69 -4.06 -19.03
C ASP A 435 -18.08 -5.45 -19.31
N LYS A 436 -17.35 -6.00 -18.33
CA LYS A 436 -16.63 -7.28 -18.34
C LYS A 436 -15.41 -7.34 -19.26
N GLU A 437 -14.74 -6.22 -19.50
CA GLU A 437 -13.44 -6.23 -20.18
C GLU A 437 -12.37 -6.85 -19.27
N GLU A 438 -11.48 -7.68 -19.83
CA GLU A 438 -10.46 -8.41 -19.08
C GLU A 438 -9.10 -7.69 -19.16
N LEU A 439 -8.63 -7.16 -18.04
CA LEU A 439 -7.48 -6.26 -17.95
C LEU A 439 -6.35 -6.86 -17.08
N SER A 440 -5.11 -6.76 -17.56
CA SER A 440 -3.94 -6.98 -16.71
C SER A 440 -3.74 -5.78 -15.76
N THR A 441 -2.98 -5.95 -14.66
CA THR A 441 -2.65 -4.81 -13.76
C THR A 441 -1.94 -3.67 -14.49
N GLU A 442 -1.11 -3.97 -15.50
CA GLU A 442 -0.45 -2.96 -16.34
C GLU A 442 -1.45 -2.25 -17.26
N SER A 443 -2.29 -3.02 -17.96
CA SER A 443 -3.29 -2.50 -18.89
C SER A 443 -4.41 -1.70 -18.21
N LEU A 444 -4.73 -2.00 -16.96
CA LEU A 444 -5.75 -1.29 -16.18
C LEU A 444 -5.42 0.21 -16.01
N ILE A 445 -4.15 0.54 -15.81
CA ILE A 445 -3.68 1.92 -15.61
C ILE A 445 -4.02 2.76 -16.86
N ASP A 446 -3.61 2.28 -18.03
CA ASP A 446 -3.84 2.97 -19.30
C ASP A 446 -5.33 2.99 -19.67
N TYR A 447 -6.03 1.85 -19.52
CA TYR A 447 -7.46 1.72 -19.82
C TYR A 447 -8.31 2.74 -19.05
N HIS A 448 -8.08 2.88 -17.74
CA HIS A 448 -8.80 3.87 -16.93
C HIS A 448 -8.42 5.31 -17.32
N ASN A 449 -7.14 5.55 -17.55
CA ASN A 449 -6.63 6.87 -17.89
C ASN A 449 -7.14 7.38 -19.26
N ASP A 450 -7.34 6.48 -20.23
CA ASP A 450 -7.84 6.81 -21.56
C ASP A 450 -9.37 7.02 -21.57
N ASP A 451 -10.16 6.10 -21.01
CA ASP A 451 -11.62 6.24 -21.03
C ASP A 451 -12.14 7.37 -20.13
N SER A 452 -11.39 7.72 -19.08
CA SER A 452 -11.67 8.87 -18.20
C SER A 452 -13.10 8.94 -17.66
N LYS A 453 -13.73 7.78 -17.39
CA LYS A 453 -15.04 7.69 -16.73
C LYS A 453 -14.89 7.10 -15.34
N SER A 454 -15.86 7.39 -14.47
CA SER A 454 -15.99 6.62 -13.23
C SER A 454 -16.34 5.17 -13.56
N ASN A 455 -15.58 4.24 -12.99
CA ASN A 455 -15.73 2.80 -13.21
C ASN A 455 -15.41 2.04 -11.90
N THR A 456 -15.82 0.78 -11.82
CA THR A 456 -15.50 -0.14 -10.74
C THR A 456 -14.83 -1.37 -11.33
N TYR A 457 -13.62 -1.63 -10.88
CA TYR A 457 -12.82 -2.78 -11.27
C TYR A 457 -12.79 -3.79 -10.14
N HIS A 458 -12.92 -5.07 -10.45
CA HIS A 458 -12.78 -6.17 -9.49
C HIS A 458 -11.97 -7.32 -10.08
N VAL A 459 -11.33 -8.10 -9.22
CA VAL A 459 -10.56 -9.26 -9.63
C VAL A 459 -11.49 -10.46 -9.81
N GLU A 460 -11.48 -11.07 -10.99
CA GLU A 460 -12.11 -12.36 -11.24
C GLU A 460 -11.09 -13.46 -11.53
N LYS A 461 -11.52 -14.72 -11.34
CA LYS A 461 -10.74 -15.89 -11.70
C LYS A 461 -10.87 -16.18 -13.20
N GLN A 462 -9.73 -16.23 -13.90
CA GLN A 462 -9.64 -16.78 -15.24
C GLN A 462 -9.58 -18.30 -15.20
N TYR A 463 -10.34 -18.93 -16.09
CA TYR A 463 -10.22 -20.34 -16.42
C TYR A 463 -9.34 -20.51 -17.65
N THR A 464 -8.80 -21.71 -17.85
CA THR A 464 -7.98 -22.05 -19.02
C THR A 464 -8.62 -23.19 -19.81
N LEU A 465 -8.78 -22.99 -21.11
CA LEU A 465 -9.15 -24.02 -22.08
C LEU A 465 -7.88 -24.54 -22.74
N THR A 466 -7.67 -25.85 -22.65
CA THR A 466 -6.56 -26.54 -23.33
C THR A 466 -7.09 -27.47 -24.41
N PHE A 467 -6.27 -27.70 -25.44
CA PHE A 467 -6.64 -28.54 -26.57
C PHE A 467 -5.64 -29.70 -26.66
N ASP A 468 -6.12 -30.92 -26.46
CA ASP A 468 -5.43 -32.13 -26.90
C ASP A 468 -5.94 -32.41 -28.31
N THR A 469 -5.18 -31.98 -29.30
CA THR A 469 -5.59 -32.10 -30.70
C THR A 469 -5.70 -33.57 -31.12
N ASN A 470 -5.00 -34.51 -30.46
CA ASN A 470 -4.86 -35.90 -30.93
C ASN A 470 -4.45 -35.96 -32.42
N GLY A 471 -3.73 -34.95 -32.90
CA GLY A 471 -3.42 -34.72 -34.31
C GLY A 471 -2.00 -34.15 -34.48
N ASP A 472 -1.72 -33.61 -35.66
CA ASP A 472 -0.37 -33.16 -36.04
C ASP A 472 -0.14 -31.65 -35.79
N THR A 473 -1.19 -30.89 -35.46
CA THR A 473 -1.10 -29.47 -35.10
C THR A 473 -1.18 -29.24 -33.59
N GLU A 474 -0.55 -28.17 -33.11
CA GLU A 474 -0.69 -27.63 -31.75
C GLU A 474 -1.64 -26.42 -31.78
N ILE A 475 -2.56 -26.32 -30.81
CA ILE A 475 -3.48 -25.18 -30.69
C ILE A 475 -3.23 -24.47 -29.36
N SER A 476 -2.96 -23.16 -29.44
CA SER A 476 -2.77 -22.28 -28.28
C SER A 476 -3.96 -22.35 -27.32
N LYS A 477 -3.66 -22.54 -26.03
CA LYS A 477 -4.63 -22.46 -24.93
C LYS A 477 -5.37 -21.11 -24.92
N GLN A 478 -6.65 -21.13 -24.56
CA GLN A 478 -7.43 -19.91 -24.33
C GLN A 478 -7.60 -19.63 -22.84
N LYS A 479 -7.91 -18.38 -22.49
CA LYS A 479 -8.24 -17.92 -21.14
C LYS A 479 -9.49 -17.04 -21.20
N SER A 480 -10.37 -17.17 -20.19
CA SER A 480 -11.50 -16.25 -20.00
C SER A 480 -12.12 -16.42 -18.61
N ILE A 481 -12.87 -15.41 -18.16
CA ILE A 481 -13.64 -15.39 -16.90
C ILE A 481 -14.97 -16.16 -16.97
N ALA A 482 -15.61 -16.34 -15.82
CA ALA A 482 -16.90 -17.02 -15.73
C ALA A 482 -18.01 -16.30 -16.53
N GLY A 483 -18.88 -17.06 -17.20
CA GLY A 483 -20.07 -16.53 -17.87
C GLY A 483 -19.84 -15.90 -19.25
N LYS A 484 -18.60 -15.68 -19.69
CA LYS A 484 -18.27 -15.49 -21.11
C LYS A 484 -18.33 -16.84 -21.85
N THR A 485 -18.14 -16.85 -23.17
CA THR A 485 -18.03 -18.07 -24.00
C THR A 485 -16.60 -18.23 -24.50
N TRP A 486 -16.13 -19.47 -24.70
CA TRP A 486 -14.86 -19.72 -25.37
C TRP A 486 -14.93 -19.35 -26.85
N SER A 487 -13.80 -18.91 -27.41
CA SER A 487 -13.67 -18.73 -28.86
C SER A 487 -13.56 -20.10 -29.54
N ILE A 488 -14.22 -20.27 -30.68
CA ILE A 488 -14.06 -21.47 -31.50
C ILE A 488 -12.62 -21.45 -32.06
N PRO A 489 -11.77 -22.46 -31.78
CA PRO A 489 -10.42 -22.53 -32.34
C PRO A 489 -10.47 -22.92 -33.82
N GLU A 490 -9.34 -22.77 -34.52
CA GLU A 490 -9.17 -23.37 -35.85
C GLU A 490 -9.22 -24.91 -35.77
N ALA A 491 -9.64 -25.56 -36.85
CA ALA A 491 -9.75 -27.01 -36.90
C ALA A 491 -8.34 -27.65 -36.94
N PRO A 492 -8.02 -28.60 -36.03
CA PRO A 492 -6.70 -29.23 -36.01
C PRO A 492 -6.52 -30.22 -37.15
N GLU A 493 -5.34 -30.23 -37.77
CA GLU A 493 -5.01 -31.17 -38.85
C GLU A 493 -4.51 -32.51 -38.28
N LYS A 494 -4.78 -33.60 -39.01
CA LYS A 494 -4.31 -34.94 -38.70
C LYS A 494 -4.21 -35.74 -40.00
N ASN A 495 -3.02 -36.21 -40.35
CA ASN A 495 -2.77 -36.84 -41.63
C ASN A 495 -3.60 -38.12 -41.82
N GLY A 496 -4.37 -38.20 -42.91
CA GLY A 496 -5.28 -39.32 -43.19
C GLY A 496 -6.59 -39.29 -42.40
N PHE A 497 -6.96 -38.15 -41.80
CA PHE A 497 -8.20 -37.97 -41.03
C PHE A 497 -8.86 -36.62 -41.33
N ILE A 498 -10.19 -36.56 -41.20
CA ILE A 498 -11.00 -35.34 -41.25
C ILE A 498 -11.41 -35.01 -39.81
N PHE A 499 -11.25 -33.76 -39.39
CA PHE A 499 -11.69 -33.29 -38.08
C PHE A 499 -13.21 -33.12 -38.04
N ASP A 500 -13.86 -33.74 -37.04
CA ASP A 500 -15.32 -33.70 -36.89
C ASP A 500 -15.76 -32.65 -35.86
N TYR A 501 -15.27 -32.75 -34.61
CA TYR A 501 -15.66 -31.86 -33.50
C TYR A 501 -14.72 -31.99 -32.28
N TRP A 502 -14.91 -31.08 -31.31
CA TRP A 502 -14.27 -31.12 -30.01
C TRP A 502 -15.13 -31.84 -28.98
N SER A 503 -14.55 -32.76 -28.20
CA SER A 503 -15.22 -33.44 -27.08
C SER A 503 -14.58 -33.08 -25.73
N ILE A 504 -15.35 -33.18 -24.64
CA ILE A 504 -14.81 -33.08 -23.27
C ILE A 504 -14.24 -34.41 -22.74
N ASP A 505 -14.46 -35.52 -23.45
CA ASP A 505 -13.90 -36.84 -23.15
C ASP A 505 -13.08 -37.37 -24.33
N GLN A 506 -12.06 -38.19 -24.03
CA GLN A 506 -11.15 -38.72 -25.05
C GLN A 506 -11.86 -39.67 -26.01
N GLU A 507 -12.89 -40.36 -25.53
CA GLU A 507 -13.69 -41.32 -26.27
C GLU A 507 -14.71 -40.68 -27.24
N GLY A 508 -14.91 -39.37 -27.19
CA GLY A 508 -15.80 -38.63 -28.10
C GLY A 508 -17.29 -38.71 -27.78
N ASN A 509 -17.68 -39.21 -26.60
CA ASN A 509 -19.10 -39.40 -26.25
C ASN A 509 -19.84 -38.09 -25.99
N THR A 510 -19.12 -37.04 -25.59
CA THR A 510 -19.72 -35.77 -25.16
C THR A 510 -19.13 -34.60 -25.97
N PRO A 511 -19.75 -34.24 -27.11
CA PRO A 511 -19.36 -33.06 -27.88
C PRO A 511 -19.47 -31.78 -27.05
N TYR A 512 -18.48 -30.90 -27.19
CA TYR A 512 -18.49 -29.58 -26.56
C TYR A 512 -19.28 -28.56 -27.38
N ASP A 513 -19.94 -27.65 -26.68
CA ASP A 513 -20.80 -26.62 -27.25
C ASP A 513 -20.25 -25.25 -26.83
N PHE A 514 -19.62 -24.56 -27.78
CA PHE A 514 -18.99 -23.25 -27.58
C PHE A 514 -19.98 -22.12 -27.27
N THR A 515 -21.29 -22.36 -27.38
CA THR A 515 -22.30 -21.39 -26.91
C THR A 515 -22.53 -21.44 -25.40
N LYS A 516 -22.02 -22.47 -24.71
CA LYS A 516 -22.13 -22.60 -23.26
C LYS A 516 -21.16 -21.65 -22.54
N PRO A 517 -21.58 -21.06 -21.41
CA PRO A 517 -20.71 -20.19 -20.64
C PRO A 517 -19.55 -20.96 -20.00
N VAL A 518 -18.41 -20.28 -19.88
CA VAL A 518 -17.24 -20.72 -19.11
C VAL A 518 -17.63 -20.86 -17.63
N THR A 519 -17.31 -22.02 -17.05
CA THR A 519 -17.60 -22.36 -15.64
C THR A 519 -16.41 -23.00 -14.92
N SER A 520 -15.46 -23.59 -15.65
CA SER A 520 -14.24 -24.20 -15.11
C SER A 520 -13.17 -24.32 -16.20
N SER A 521 -11.92 -24.56 -15.81
CA SER A 521 -10.85 -24.94 -16.73
C SER A 521 -11.07 -26.38 -17.19
N LEU A 522 -10.81 -26.67 -18.47
CA LEU A 522 -11.01 -28.00 -19.05
C LEU A 522 -10.09 -28.24 -20.26
N THR A 523 -9.97 -29.51 -20.65
CA THR A 523 -9.29 -29.94 -21.88
C THR A 523 -10.32 -30.43 -22.88
N LEU A 524 -10.19 -30.01 -24.14
CA LEU A 524 -10.97 -30.52 -25.26
C LEU A 524 -10.12 -31.46 -26.11
N TYR A 525 -10.73 -32.56 -26.53
CA TYR A 525 -10.11 -33.64 -27.30
C TYR A 525 -10.61 -33.62 -28.74
N GLY A 526 -9.68 -33.62 -29.70
CA GLY A 526 -10.01 -33.62 -31.13
C GLY A 526 -10.55 -34.98 -31.58
N GLN A 527 -11.75 -34.98 -32.16
CA GLN A 527 -12.41 -36.16 -32.70
C GLN A 527 -12.40 -36.15 -34.23
N TYR A 528 -12.21 -37.34 -34.82
CA TYR A 528 -11.86 -37.48 -36.23
C TYR A 528 -12.48 -38.71 -36.89
N SER A 529 -12.80 -38.56 -38.17
CA SER A 529 -13.20 -39.64 -39.07
C SER A 529 -12.05 -39.99 -40.03
N PRO A 530 -11.79 -41.27 -40.33
CA PRO A 530 -10.76 -41.65 -41.31
C PRO A 530 -11.01 -41.03 -42.68
N ALA A 531 -10.01 -40.39 -43.24
CA ALA A 531 -10.06 -39.89 -44.62
C ALA A 531 -9.84 -41.04 -45.59
N TYR A 532 -10.78 -41.24 -46.52
CA TYR A 532 -10.65 -42.25 -47.54
C TYR A 532 -9.85 -41.68 -48.72
N ILE A 533 -8.55 -41.99 -48.75
CA ILE A 533 -7.69 -41.69 -49.90
C ILE A 533 -8.06 -42.67 -51.02
N VAL A 534 -8.43 -42.13 -52.18
CA VAL A 534 -8.69 -42.92 -53.39
C VAL A 534 -7.56 -42.68 -54.38
N SER A 535 -6.63 -43.62 -54.46
CA SER A 535 -5.54 -43.60 -55.45
C SER A 535 -6.06 -44.09 -56.80
N ILE A 536 -6.03 -43.23 -57.82
CA ILE A 536 -6.35 -43.61 -59.21
C ILE A 536 -5.06 -43.64 -60.04
N PRO A 537 -4.74 -44.78 -60.71
CA PRO A 537 -3.68 -44.83 -61.70
C PRO A 537 -3.98 -43.89 -62.87
N ALA A 538 -3.04 -43.00 -63.20
CA ALA A 538 -3.19 -42.04 -64.29
C ALA A 538 -2.07 -42.23 -65.33
N SER A 539 -2.44 -42.08 -66.61
CA SER A 539 -1.52 -42.14 -67.75
C SER A 539 -1.81 -40.97 -68.69
N ILE A 540 -0.78 -40.24 -69.11
CA ILE A 540 -0.85 -39.09 -70.01
C ILE A 540 0.01 -39.37 -71.25
N ASN A 541 -0.49 -39.04 -72.44
CA ASN A 541 0.26 -39.06 -73.70
C ASN A 541 0.39 -37.63 -74.25
N LEU A 542 1.60 -37.07 -74.22
CA LEU A 542 1.86 -35.68 -74.62
C LEU A 542 2.05 -35.56 -76.14
N ASN A 543 0.99 -35.86 -76.89
CA ASN A 543 1.02 -35.98 -78.35
C ASN A 543 -0.22 -35.38 -79.05
N GLU A 544 -1.39 -35.38 -78.41
CA GLU A 544 -2.64 -34.81 -78.94
C GLU A 544 -3.37 -34.01 -77.85
N THR A 545 -3.77 -32.77 -78.16
CA THR A 545 -4.52 -31.80 -77.32
C THR A 545 -4.60 -32.10 -75.82
N ASN A 546 -3.64 -31.56 -75.06
CA ASN A 546 -3.38 -31.79 -73.64
C ASN A 546 -4.65 -31.74 -72.74
N GLN A 547 -5.31 -32.89 -72.56
CA GLN A 547 -6.42 -33.08 -71.62
C GLN A 547 -6.19 -34.34 -70.80
N LEU A 548 -6.05 -34.19 -69.48
CA LEU A 548 -6.07 -35.32 -68.56
C LEU A 548 -7.52 -35.66 -68.21
N GLN A 549 -8.02 -36.78 -68.75
CA GLN A 549 -9.28 -37.37 -68.29
C GLN A 549 -8.99 -38.42 -67.21
N VAL A 550 -9.30 -38.08 -65.96
CA VAL A 550 -9.27 -39.03 -64.84
C VAL A 550 -10.64 -39.68 -64.72
N TYR A 551 -10.73 -40.99 -64.95
CA TYR A 551 -11.97 -41.74 -64.81
C TYR A 551 -12.05 -42.36 -63.41
N ALA A 552 -13.09 -42.00 -62.66
CA ALA A 552 -13.40 -42.55 -61.35
C ALA A 552 -14.83 -43.14 -61.36
N GLU A 553 -14.97 -44.46 -61.29
CA GLU A 553 -16.27 -45.12 -61.10
C GLU A 553 -16.58 -45.23 -59.59
N ASN A 554 -17.56 -44.46 -59.11
CA ASN A 554 -18.11 -44.66 -57.77
C ASN A 554 -19.14 -45.81 -57.80
N TYR A 555 -18.84 -46.91 -57.12
CA TYR A 555 -19.70 -48.10 -57.05
C TYR A 555 -20.87 -48.01 -56.05
N GLN A 556 -21.10 -46.85 -55.41
CA GLN A 556 -22.31 -46.61 -54.61
C GLN A 556 -23.08 -45.35 -55.02
N GLU A 557 -24.36 -45.57 -55.33
CA GLU A 557 -25.33 -44.56 -55.77
C GLU A 557 -25.68 -43.62 -54.62
N GLY A 558 -25.36 -42.32 -54.75
CA GLY A 558 -25.89 -41.26 -53.88
C GLY A 558 -24.89 -40.24 -53.31
N LYS A 559 -23.57 -40.47 -53.35
CA LYS A 559 -22.57 -39.51 -52.83
C LYS A 559 -21.84 -38.73 -53.93
N SER A 560 -21.79 -37.41 -53.79
CA SER A 560 -21.01 -36.53 -54.68
C SER A 560 -19.54 -36.53 -54.28
N LEU A 561 -18.65 -36.86 -55.22
CA LEU A 561 -17.20 -36.81 -54.99
C LEU A 561 -16.73 -35.34 -55.00
N ILE A 562 -16.12 -34.89 -53.91
CA ILE A 562 -15.37 -33.63 -53.87
C ILE A 562 -13.89 -33.99 -53.73
N ILE A 563 -13.09 -33.55 -54.70
CA ILE A 563 -11.64 -33.77 -54.75
C ILE A 563 -10.99 -32.68 -53.88
N SER A 564 -10.29 -33.07 -52.81
CA SER A 564 -9.36 -32.15 -52.14
C SER A 564 -8.15 -31.91 -53.05
N THR A 565 -7.75 -30.65 -53.18
CA THR A 565 -6.83 -30.18 -54.22
C THR A 565 -5.41 -29.96 -53.73
N ASP A 566 -5.06 -30.42 -52.54
CA ASP A 566 -3.83 -29.97 -51.85
C ASP A 566 -2.75 -31.08 -51.82
N GLU A 567 -2.87 -32.06 -52.73
CA GLU A 567 -1.97 -33.21 -52.88
C GLU A 567 -1.04 -33.09 -54.12
N LYS A 568 0.02 -33.91 -54.16
CA LYS A 568 1.05 -33.88 -55.22
C LYS A 568 0.79 -34.94 -56.29
N ILE A 569 0.92 -34.54 -57.55
CA ILE A 569 1.02 -35.47 -58.69
C ILE A 569 2.50 -35.70 -58.98
N ALA A 570 2.91 -36.98 -59.07
CA ALA A 570 4.20 -37.40 -59.60
C ALA A 570 3.98 -38.36 -60.76
N LEU A 571 4.48 -38.00 -61.95
CA LEU A 571 4.41 -38.81 -63.17
C LEU A 571 5.82 -39.05 -63.72
N VAL A 572 6.10 -40.29 -64.14
CA VAL A 572 7.40 -40.71 -64.70
C VAL A 572 7.24 -41.05 -66.17
N ASN A 573 8.14 -40.57 -67.03
CA ASN A 573 8.14 -40.94 -68.46
C ASN A 573 8.49 -42.43 -68.61
N THR A 574 7.63 -43.20 -69.28
CA THR A 574 7.84 -44.66 -69.44
C THR A 574 8.95 -45.01 -70.44
N GLY A 575 9.36 -44.06 -71.28
CA GLY A 575 10.47 -44.18 -72.23
C GLY A 575 11.83 -43.77 -71.67
N ASP A 576 11.87 -42.84 -70.71
CA ASP A 576 13.08 -42.47 -69.96
C ASP A 576 12.73 -42.13 -68.49
N PRO A 577 12.95 -43.05 -67.54
CA PRO A 577 12.53 -42.87 -66.15
C PRO A 577 13.36 -41.84 -65.38
N THR A 578 14.35 -41.18 -66.01
CA THR A 578 15.04 -40.03 -65.40
C THR A 578 14.23 -38.73 -65.51
N TYR A 579 13.21 -38.68 -66.37
CA TYR A 579 12.28 -37.56 -66.48
C TYR A 579 11.04 -37.79 -65.60
N ILE A 580 10.97 -37.03 -64.52
CA ILE A 580 9.86 -37.01 -63.57
C ILE A 580 9.22 -35.61 -63.58
N ILE A 581 7.89 -35.58 -63.65
CA ILE A 581 7.07 -34.38 -63.48
C ILE A 581 6.44 -34.45 -62.09
N GLU A 582 6.85 -33.57 -61.18
CA GLU A 582 6.25 -33.41 -59.85
C GLU A 582 5.55 -32.06 -59.77
N LYS A 583 4.31 -32.03 -59.27
CA LYS A 583 3.58 -30.79 -59.04
C LYS A 583 2.54 -30.87 -57.92
N GLU A 584 2.48 -29.84 -57.09
CA GLU A 584 1.35 -29.58 -56.20
C GLU A 584 0.12 -29.16 -57.00
N ILE A 585 -0.98 -29.88 -56.80
CA ILE A 585 -2.32 -29.36 -57.08
C ILE A 585 -2.54 -28.25 -56.03
N THR A 586 -3.20 -27.15 -56.40
CA THR A 586 -3.53 -26.07 -55.45
C THR A 586 -4.87 -25.40 -55.78
N LYS A 587 -5.56 -24.93 -54.74
CA LYS A 587 -6.90 -24.31 -54.78
C LYS A 587 -6.87 -22.81 -55.14
N GLU A 588 -6.27 -22.48 -56.28
CA GLU A 588 -6.12 -21.12 -56.85
C GLU A 588 -5.55 -20.02 -55.92
N LYS A 589 -4.26 -19.66 -56.08
CA LYS A 589 -3.83 -18.24 -56.02
C LYS A 589 -2.53 -17.98 -56.77
N LYS A 590 -2.46 -16.83 -57.45
CA LYS A 590 -1.30 -16.38 -58.24
C LYS A 590 -0.04 -16.21 -57.39
N TYR A 591 1.07 -16.73 -57.90
CA TYR A 591 2.42 -16.25 -57.58
C TYR A 591 3.23 -16.06 -58.86
N ALA A 592 4.11 -15.07 -58.85
CA ALA A 592 5.02 -14.76 -59.95
C ALA A 592 6.42 -15.25 -59.58
N ASP A 593 6.81 -16.40 -60.13
CA ASP A 593 7.97 -16.50 -61.03
C ASP A 593 8.05 -17.94 -61.56
N ALA A 594 8.34 -18.08 -62.86
CA ALA A 594 8.19 -19.36 -63.55
C ALA A 594 9.46 -20.22 -63.44
N THR A 595 9.26 -21.51 -63.16
CA THR A 595 10.09 -22.58 -63.75
C THR A 595 9.35 -23.91 -63.63
N ARG A 596 9.15 -24.61 -64.78
CA ARG A 596 8.55 -25.97 -64.88
C ARG A 596 7.12 -26.10 -64.35
N VAL A 597 6.18 -25.38 -64.97
CA VAL A 597 4.78 -25.28 -64.52
C VAL A 597 3.80 -25.68 -65.62
N LEU A 598 3.08 -26.80 -65.43
CA LEU A 598 1.86 -27.13 -66.19
C LEU A 598 0.65 -26.50 -65.48
N GLU A 599 -0.07 -25.55 -66.07
CA GLU A 599 -1.18 -24.84 -65.41
C GLU A 599 -2.50 -25.63 -65.41
N MET A 600 -3.27 -25.53 -64.32
CA MET A 600 -4.62 -26.11 -64.19
C MET A 600 -5.66 -25.09 -64.68
N ASN A 601 -6.30 -25.35 -65.82
CA ASN A 601 -7.19 -24.38 -66.47
C ASN A 601 -8.68 -24.58 -66.08
N GLY A 602 -8.93 -24.69 -64.77
CA GLY A 602 -10.26 -24.84 -64.16
C GLY A 602 -10.77 -26.28 -64.01
N VAL A 603 -11.87 -26.44 -63.25
CA VAL A 603 -12.52 -27.72 -62.93
C VAL A 603 -13.99 -27.72 -63.37
N GLU A 604 -14.33 -28.51 -64.40
CA GLU A 604 -15.72 -28.65 -64.85
C GLU A 604 -16.42 -29.76 -64.04
N LYS A 605 -17.01 -29.39 -62.89
CA LYS A 605 -17.60 -30.31 -61.89
C LYS A 605 -18.64 -31.31 -62.43
N SER A 606 -19.21 -31.08 -63.61
CA SER A 606 -20.17 -31.98 -64.26
C SER A 606 -19.53 -33.13 -65.07
N LYS A 607 -18.19 -33.17 -65.21
CA LYS A 607 -17.47 -34.17 -66.02
C LYS A 607 -16.20 -34.76 -65.39
N ASN A 608 -15.82 -34.36 -64.17
CA ASN A 608 -14.60 -34.81 -63.48
C ASN A 608 -13.30 -34.73 -64.33
N THR A 609 -13.19 -33.72 -65.21
CA THR A 609 -12.03 -33.54 -66.11
C THR A 609 -11.07 -32.49 -65.56
N LEU A 610 -9.76 -32.77 -65.59
CA LEU A 610 -8.70 -31.84 -65.17
C LEU A 610 -7.96 -31.31 -66.40
N PHE A 611 -8.02 -30.00 -66.64
CA PHE A 611 -7.33 -29.39 -67.76
C PHE A 611 -5.89 -29.03 -67.38
N ILE A 612 -4.91 -29.56 -68.10
CA ILE A 612 -3.48 -29.36 -67.87
C ILE A 612 -2.88 -28.71 -69.12
N GLN A 613 -2.36 -27.49 -69.01
CA GLN A 613 -1.78 -26.74 -70.12
C GLN A 613 -0.28 -26.50 -69.92
N SER A 614 0.53 -26.73 -70.96
CA SER A 614 1.97 -26.48 -70.94
C SER A 614 2.32 -25.05 -71.39
N LEU A 615 3.50 -24.56 -70.96
CA LEU A 615 3.94 -23.18 -71.11
C LEU A 615 5.31 -22.98 -71.79
N GLU A 616 6.11 -24.03 -72.04
CA GLU A 616 7.43 -23.90 -72.70
C GLU A 616 7.78 -25.03 -73.69
N ASP A 617 8.74 -24.76 -74.59
CA ASP A 617 8.95 -25.43 -75.89
C ASP A 617 9.77 -26.75 -75.88
N GLU A 618 10.18 -27.31 -74.73
CA GLU A 618 10.98 -28.55 -74.66
C GLU A 618 10.30 -29.67 -73.84
N GLU A 619 9.26 -30.29 -74.41
CA GLU A 619 8.71 -31.58 -73.96
C GLU A 619 9.16 -32.74 -74.87
N HIS A 620 9.58 -33.85 -74.26
CA HIS A 620 9.79 -35.11 -74.99
C HIS A 620 8.45 -35.86 -75.11
N ALA A 621 7.90 -35.91 -76.32
CA ALA A 621 6.69 -36.67 -76.63
C ALA A 621 6.82 -38.13 -76.15
N GLY A 622 5.81 -38.61 -75.40
CA GLY A 622 5.86 -39.90 -74.74
C GLY A 622 4.69 -40.13 -73.79
N THR A 623 4.63 -41.36 -73.27
CA THR A 623 3.66 -41.75 -72.23
C THR A 623 4.27 -41.53 -70.85
N TYR A 624 3.50 -40.93 -69.96
CA TYR A 624 3.86 -40.65 -68.58
C TYR A 624 2.86 -41.33 -67.66
N GLU A 625 3.34 -42.14 -66.73
CA GLU A 625 2.50 -42.89 -65.78
C GLU A 625 2.80 -42.48 -64.35
N GLY A 626 1.76 -42.51 -63.51
CA GLY A 626 1.89 -42.27 -62.08
C GLY A 626 0.58 -42.44 -61.33
N THR A 627 0.56 -42.05 -60.07
CA THR A 627 -0.61 -42.17 -59.20
C THR A 627 -1.13 -40.79 -58.86
N LEU A 628 -2.42 -40.56 -59.11
CA LEU A 628 -3.13 -39.41 -58.56
C LEU A 628 -3.74 -39.86 -57.23
N ASN A 629 -3.28 -39.25 -56.13
CA ASN A 629 -3.94 -39.38 -54.83
C ASN A 629 -4.89 -38.20 -54.64
N PHE A 630 -6.04 -38.47 -54.02
CA PHE A 630 -6.95 -37.46 -53.54
C PHE A 630 -7.75 -37.98 -52.35
N THR A 631 -7.90 -37.11 -51.36
CA THR A 631 -8.77 -37.28 -50.20
C THR A 631 -10.23 -37.04 -50.59
N VAL A 632 -11.11 -37.98 -50.21
CA VAL A 632 -12.55 -37.94 -50.50
C VAL A 632 -13.35 -37.56 -49.25
N GLU A 633 -14.05 -36.42 -49.31
CA GLU A 633 -15.08 -36.05 -48.35
C GLU A 633 -16.40 -36.78 -48.67
N PHE A 634 -16.97 -37.50 -47.69
CA PHE A 634 -18.24 -38.23 -47.83
C PHE A 634 -19.39 -37.53 -47.10
N TYR A 635 -20.05 -36.57 -47.76
CA TYR A 635 -21.37 -36.06 -47.34
C TYR A 635 -22.48 -37.11 -47.51
#